data_AF-A0A6L8G832-F1
#
_entry.id   AF-A0A6L8G832-F1
#
_cell.length_a   1.000
_cell.length_b   1.000
_cell.length_c   1.000
_cell.angle_alpha   90.00
_cell.angle_beta   90.00
_cell.angle_gamma   90.00
#
_symmetry.space_group_name_H-M   'P 1'
#
loop_
_entity.id
_entity.type
_entity.pdbx_description
1 polymer ?
#
loop_
_entity_poly.entity_id
_entity_poly.type
_entity_poly.pdbx_seq_one_letter_code
_entity_poly.pdbx_strand_id
1 'polypeptide(L)'
;MTCPFEIPPQLEGHGLLPVALVENDDGTVGKPPATTRKWSALDYEPTGEEWAGADAYGVRLHRLLVVDVDKQPPDAVKALLGQMDTLIVRTPRGFHFYFDGANSQTFAAPTWGDIKRGANSYVVGPGSPGYTILNDAPLLPSYATEPLRMMLRRPKASAESDPVGNGNRNDKLASLAGYMKSRGWGEASTNAALRAANAELADPLAEREIGSTVAKVWERYD
;
A
#
# COMPACT_ATOMS: atom_id res chain seq x y z
N MET A 1 -16.30 4.81 -26.52
CA MET A 1 -15.67 3.54 -26.97
C MET A 1 -15.37 2.76 -25.70
N THR A 2 -15.76 1.50 -25.61
CA THR A 2 -15.65 0.69 -24.38
C THR A 2 -14.30 -0.02 -24.31
N CYS A 3 -13.87 -0.36 -23.11
CA CYS A 3 -12.72 -1.25 -22.87
C CYS A 3 -12.84 -2.53 -23.74
N PRO A 4 -11.79 -2.93 -24.49
CA PRO A 4 -11.86 -4.10 -25.37
C PRO A 4 -11.67 -5.43 -24.62
N PHE A 5 -11.34 -5.37 -23.33
CA PHE A 5 -11.11 -6.55 -22.50
C PHE A 5 -12.41 -7.02 -21.84
N GLU A 6 -12.53 -8.33 -21.65
CA GLU A 6 -13.61 -8.89 -20.85
C GLU A 6 -13.37 -8.55 -19.37
N ILE A 7 -14.33 -7.85 -18.77
CA ILE A 7 -14.24 -7.38 -17.38
C ILE A 7 -15.05 -8.34 -16.52
N PRO A 8 -14.45 -8.92 -15.46
CA PRO A 8 -15.21 -9.75 -14.53
C PRO A 8 -16.35 -8.95 -13.89
N PRO A 9 -17.53 -9.57 -13.65
CA PRO A 9 -18.68 -8.89 -13.04
C PRO A 9 -18.34 -8.19 -11.70
N GLN A 10 -17.39 -8.74 -10.94
CA GLN A 10 -16.92 -8.19 -9.66
C GLN A 10 -16.20 -6.84 -9.82
N LEU A 11 -15.67 -6.56 -11.01
CA LEU A 11 -14.91 -5.35 -11.31
C LEU A 11 -15.70 -4.37 -12.19
N GLU A 12 -16.92 -4.72 -12.60
CA GLU A 12 -17.81 -3.81 -13.31
C GLU A 12 -18.14 -2.58 -12.45
N GLY A 13 -18.23 -1.40 -13.08
CA GLY A 13 -18.48 -0.13 -12.39
C GLY A 13 -17.25 0.44 -11.65
N HIS A 14 -16.12 -0.27 -11.62
CA HIS A 14 -14.84 0.31 -11.21
C HIS A 14 -14.17 1.01 -12.39
N GLY A 15 -13.47 2.12 -12.12
CA GLY A 15 -12.77 2.87 -13.16
C GLY A 15 -11.66 2.03 -13.81
N LEU A 16 -11.59 2.05 -15.14
CA LEU A 16 -10.63 1.28 -15.93
C LEU A 16 -9.68 2.20 -16.70
N LEU A 17 -8.45 1.75 -16.93
CA LEU A 17 -7.43 2.51 -17.64
C LEU A 17 -6.76 1.65 -18.72
N PRO A 18 -6.51 2.16 -19.93
CA PRO A 18 -5.63 1.49 -20.88
C PRO A 18 -4.19 1.47 -20.35
N VAL A 19 -3.56 0.30 -20.44
CA VAL A 19 -2.18 0.09 -20.00
C VAL A 19 -1.38 -0.45 -21.18
N ALA A 20 -0.39 0.33 -21.62
CA ALA A 20 0.68 -0.18 -22.47
C ALA A 20 1.71 -0.87 -21.57
N LEU A 21 1.95 -2.15 -21.81
CA LEU A 21 2.94 -2.90 -21.03
C LEU A 21 4.34 -2.57 -21.54
N VAL A 22 5.29 -2.45 -20.62
CA VAL A 22 6.69 -2.14 -20.94
C VAL A 22 7.59 -3.29 -20.52
N GLU A 23 8.58 -3.60 -21.34
CA GLU A 23 9.64 -4.52 -20.98
C GLU A 23 10.58 -3.81 -19.99
N ASN A 24 10.79 -4.42 -18.83
CA ASN A 24 11.70 -3.94 -17.80
C ASN A 24 13.14 -4.41 -18.10
N ASP A 25 14.12 -3.76 -17.47
CA ASP A 25 15.55 -4.09 -17.62
C ASP A 25 15.89 -5.55 -17.25
N ASP A 26 15.05 -6.21 -16.44
CA ASP A 26 15.18 -7.62 -16.06
C ASP A 26 14.54 -8.59 -17.09
N GLY A 27 14.11 -8.10 -18.25
CA GLY A 27 13.44 -8.87 -19.32
C GLY A 27 12.01 -9.27 -19.00
N THR A 28 11.45 -8.80 -17.88
CA THR A 28 10.03 -9.04 -17.57
C THR A 28 9.15 -7.96 -18.15
N VAL A 29 7.94 -8.32 -18.55
CA VAL A 29 6.93 -7.34 -18.99
C VAL A 29 6.13 -6.85 -17.78
N GLY A 30 6.07 -5.54 -17.58
CA GLY A 30 5.40 -4.91 -16.45
C GLY A 30 4.64 -3.65 -16.82
N LYS A 31 3.87 -3.12 -15.85
CA LYS A 31 3.16 -1.85 -16.03
C LYS A 31 4.11 -0.65 -15.84
N PRO A 32 3.92 0.47 -16.55
CA PRO A 32 4.69 1.69 -16.32
C PRO A 32 4.44 2.25 -14.90
N PRO A 33 5.39 3.00 -14.32
CA PRO A 33 5.21 3.63 -13.02
C PRO A 33 4.05 4.64 -13.06
N ALA A 34 3.23 4.64 -12.00
CA ALA A 34 2.01 5.46 -11.91
C ALA A 34 2.25 6.98 -12.04
N THR A 35 3.49 7.44 -11.86
CA THR A 35 3.90 8.85 -11.91
C THR A 35 3.89 9.46 -13.32
N THR A 36 3.73 8.66 -14.37
CA THR A 36 3.92 9.12 -15.76
C THR A 36 2.68 9.73 -16.43
N ARG A 37 1.50 9.78 -15.79
CA ARG A 37 0.26 10.25 -16.48
C ARG A 37 -0.80 10.83 -15.53
N LYS A 38 -1.71 11.64 -16.09
CA LYS A 38 -2.81 12.41 -15.45
C LYS A 38 -3.95 11.57 -14.83
N TRP A 39 -3.75 10.29 -14.55
CA TRP A 39 -4.82 9.37 -14.12
C TRP A 39 -5.31 9.55 -12.68
N SER A 40 -4.80 10.55 -11.96
CA SER A 40 -5.21 10.81 -10.57
C SER A 40 -6.64 11.33 -10.44
N ALA A 41 -7.22 11.79 -11.55
CA ALA A 41 -8.60 12.25 -11.58
C ALA A 41 -9.55 11.05 -11.62
N LEU A 42 -10.43 10.93 -10.61
CA LEU A 42 -11.40 9.85 -10.46
C LEU A 42 -12.39 9.76 -11.63
N ASP A 43 -12.66 10.91 -12.24
CA ASP A 43 -13.55 11.15 -13.38
C ASP A 43 -12.85 11.06 -14.74
N TYR A 44 -11.56 10.74 -14.77
CA TYR A 44 -10.87 10.51 -16.03
C TYR A 44 -11.46 9.27 -16.73
N GLU A 45 -11.91 9.48 -17.97
CA GLU A 45 -12.42 8.47 -18.88
C GLU A 45 -11.48 8.36 -20.09
N PRO A 46 -10.91 7.18 -20.38
CA PRO A 46 -9.98 7.03 -21.49
C PRO A 46 -10.67 7.14 -22.85
N THR A 47 -9.98 7.76 -23.80
CA THR A 47 -10.43 7.88 -25.18
C THR A 47 -10.31 6.56 -25.94
N GLY A 48 -11.03 6.44 -27.06
CA GLY A 48 -10.94 5.24 -27.92
C GLY A 48 -9.55 5.00 -28.52
N GLU A 49 -8.81 6.07 -28.82
CA GLU A 49 -7.43 6.00 -29.31
C GLU A 49 -6.49 5.45 -28.25
N GLU A 50 -6.65 5.87 -26.98
CA GLU A 50 -5.87 5.33 -25.87
C GLU A 50 -6.12 3.84 -25.64
N TRP A 51 -7.34 3.36 -25.86
CA TRP A 51 -7.66 1.93 -25.83
C TRP A 51 -7.10 1.15 -27.02
N ALA A 52 -7.05 1.75 -28.21
CA ALA A 52 -6.50 1.10 -29.40
C ALA A 52 -5.00 0.80 -29.28
N GLY A 53 -4.26 1.57 -28.46
CA GLY A 53 -2.85 1.36 -28.18
C GLY A 53 -2.54 0.60 -26.89
N ALA A 54 -3.53 -0.04 -26.26
CA ALA A 54 -3.35 -0.71 -24.98
C ALA A 54 -3.11 -2.22 -25.12
N ASP A 55 -2.10 -2.75 -24.44
CA ASP A 55 -1.81 -4.19 -24.36
C ASP A 55 -2.58 -4.88 -23.22
N ALA A 56 -3.00 -4.09 -22.25
CA ALA A 56 -3.65 -4.51 -21.02
C ALA A 56 -4.61 -3.42 -20.53
N TYR A 57 -5.33 -3.71 -19.45
CA TYR A 57 -6.08 -2.69 -18.73
C TYR A 57 -5.73 -2.66 -17.25
N GLY A 58 -5.86 -1.49 -16.65
CA GLY A 58 -5.70 -1.23 -15.23
C GLY A 58 -7.05 -1.07 -14.54
N VAL A 59 -7.19 -1.66 -13.36
CA VAL A 59 -8.35 -1.52 -12.48
C VAL A 59 -8.02 -0.51 -11.39
N ARG A 60 -8.77 0.60 -11.32
CA ARG A 60 -8.58 1.65 -10.31
C ARG A 60 -9.09 1.22 -8.94
N LEU A 61 -8.35 1.60 -7.89
CA LEU A 61 -8.57 1.09 -6.53
C LEU A 61 -9.32 2.06 -5.60
N HIS A 62 -10.17 2.94 -6.14
CA HIS A 62 -10.93 3.91 -5.33
C HIS A 62 -11.79 3.25 -4.24
N ARG A 63 -12.42 2.11 -4.56
CA ARG A 63 -13.28 1.32 -3.67
C ARG A 63 -12.79 -0.11 -3.48
N LEU A 64 -11.56 -0.40 -3.87
CA LEU A 64 -10.98 -1.72 -3.81
C LEU A 64 -9.74 -1.71 -2.93
N LEU A 65 -9.50 -2.84 -2.29
CA LEU A 65 -8.21 -3.19 -1.73
C LEU A 65 -7.68 -4.40 -2.50
N VAL A 66 -6.43 -4.33 -2.92
CA VAL A 66 -5.74 -5.47 -3.54
C VAL A 66 -4.52 -5.82 -2.72
N VAL A 67 -4.44 -7.09 -2.30
CA VAL A 67 -3.21 -7.67 -1.77
C VAL A 67 -2.46 -8.25 -2.96
N ASP A 68 -1.32 -7.64 -3.29
CA ASP A 68 -0.43 -8.05 -4.37
C ASP A 68 0.73 -8.85 -3.79
N VAL A 69 0.68 -10.16 -3.95
CA VAL A 69 1.71 -11.10 -3.50
C VAL A 69 2.68 -11.30 -4.65
N ASP A 70 3.89 -10.74 -4.57
CA ASP A 70 4.92 -10.84 -5.62
C ASP A 70 6.13 -11.70 -5.20
N LYS A 71 6.19 -12.09 -3.93
CA LYS A 71 7.22 -12.94 -3.33
C LYS A 71 6.57 -14.08 -2.57
N GLN A 72 7.37 -15.08 -2.21
CA GLN A 72 6.88 -16.21 -1.43
C GLN A 72 6.45 -15.77 -0.02
N PRO A 73 5.15 -15.86 0.33
CA PRO A 73 4.69 -15.55 1.67
C PRO A 73 5.08 -16.66 2.65
N PRO A 74 5.21 -16.37 3.95
CA PRO A 74 5.36 -17.39 4.99
C PRO A 74 4.22 -18.42 4.95
N ASP A 75 4.47 -19.67 5.35
CA ASP A 75 3.46 -20.76 5.26
C ASP A 75 2.14 -20.45 5.96
N ALA A 76 2.18 -19.78 7.12
CA ALA A 76 0.98 -19.34 7.82
C ALA A 76 0.15 -18.33 7.00
N VAL A 77 0.83 -17.41 6.30
CA VAL A 77 0.19 -16.44 5.40
C VAL A 77 -0.35 -17.15 4.16
N LYS A 78 0.39 -18.12 3.60
CA LYS A 78 -0.07 -18.96 2.48
C LYS A 78 -1.34 -19.75 2.84
N ALA A 79 -1.40 -20.32 4.03
CA ALA A 79 -2.58 -21.03 4.53
C ALA A 79 -3.79 -20.09 4.66
N LEU A 80 -3.59 -18.89 5.21
CA LEU A 80 -4.65 -17.89 5.34
C LEU A 80 -5.13 -17.37 3.98
N LEU A 81 -4.21 -17.10 3.04
CA LEU A 81 -4.54 -16.72 1.66
C LEU A 81 -5.32 -17.83 0.95
N GLY A 82 -4.95 -19.10 1.16
CA GLY A 82 -5.64 -20.25 0.58
C GLY A 82 -7.05 -20.48 1.13
N GLN A 83 -7.42 -19.84 2.24
CA GLN A 83 -8.77 -19.88 2.81
C GLN A 83 -9.66 -18.72 2.35
N MET A 84 -9.12 -17.76 1.60
CA MET A 84 -9.88 -16.60 1.15
C MET A 84 -10.69 -16.93 -0.09
N ASP A 85 -12.01 -16.92 0.05
CA ASP A 85 -12.94 -17.08 -1.07
C ASP A 85 -13.34 -15.72 -1.65
N THR A 86 -12.40 -15.10 -2.37
CA THR A 86 -12.59 -13.82 -3.07
C THR A 86 -12.07 -13.92 -4.50
N LEU A 87 -12.21 -12.86 -5.31
CA LEU A 87 -11.60 -12.82 -6.63
C LEU A 87 -10.06 -12.91 -6.51
N ILE A 88 -9.49 -13.98 -7.06
CA ILE A 88 -8.04 -14.25 -7.07
C ILE A 88 -7.55 -14.29 -8.51
N VAL A 89 -6.49 -13.55 -8.79
CA VAL A 89 -5.86 -13.46 -10.11
C VAL A 89 -4.41 -13.88 -9.99
N ARG A 90 -3.99 -14.87 -10.80
CA ARG A 90 -2.58 -15.19 -11.04
C ARG A 90 -1.94 -14.03 -11.77
N THR A 91 -0.81 -13.52 -11.29
CA THR A 91 0.02 -12.55 -12.00
C THR A 91 1.29 -13.23 -12.53
N PRO A 92 2.10 -12.56 -13.37
CA PRO A 92 3.37 -13.13 -13.82
C PRO A 92 4.32 -13.50 -12.67
N ARG A 93 4.25 -12.77 -11.54
CA ARG A 93 5.16 -12.94 -10.40
C ARG A 93 4.50 -13.55 -9.14
N GLY A 94 3.18 -13.60 -9.08
CA GLY A 94 2.46 -14.14 -7.92
C GLY A 94 0.94 -14.02 -8.05
N PHE A 95 0.28 -13.26 -7.17
CA PHE A 95 -1.18 -13.24 -7.09
C PHE A 95 -1.75 -11.89 -6.65
N HIS A 96 -2.88 -11.49 -7.21
CA HIS A 96 -3.74 -10.44 -6.67
C HIS A 96 -4.94 -11.06 -5.97
N PHE A 97 -5.22 -10.61 -4.75
CA PHE A 97 -6.46 -10.89 -4.02
C PHE A 97 -7.25 -9.59 -3.93
N TYR A 98 -8.45 -9.57 -4.52
CA TYR A 98 -9.30 -8.39 -4.55
C TYR A 98 -10.29 -8.41 -3.38
N PHE A 99 -10.57 -7.25 -2.82
CA PHE A 99 -11.54 -7.06 -1.74
C PHE A 99 -12.36 -5.79 -1.97
N ASP A 100 -13.62 -5.82 -1.55
CA ASP A 100 -14.48 -4.65 -1.55
C ASP A 100 -14.13 -3.71 -0.38
N GLY A 101 -14.11 -2.41 -0.66
CA GLY A 101 -13.81 -1.36 0.30
C GLY A 101 -12.33 -0.98 0.35
N ALA A 102 -12.10 0.33 0.41
CA ALA A 102 -10.81 0.89 0.80
C ALA A 102 -10.78 1.00 2.33
N ASN A 103 -10.16 0.04 3.02
CA ASN A 103 -10.02 0.12 4.46
C ASN A 103 -9.20 1.37 4.84
N SER A 104 -9.73 2.21 5.74
CA SER A 104 -9.05 3.42 6.23
C SER A 104 -7.86 3.09 7.14
N GLN A 105 -7.70 1.83 7.52
CA GLN A 105 -6.59 1.37 8.32
C GLN A 105 -5.28 1.39 7.54
N THR A 106 -4.26 1.97 8.16
CA THR A 106 -2.89 1.89 7.69
C THR A 106 -2.34 0.51 8.01
N PHE A 107 -2.22 -0.34 7.00
CA PHE A 107 -1.49 -1.59 7.11
C PHE A 107 0.01 -1.36 6.87
N ALA A 108 0.86 -2.09 7.59
CA ALA A 108 2.27 -2.15 7.24
C ALA A 108 2.41 -2.93 5.92
N ALA A 109 3.29 -2.47 5.03
CA ALA A 109 3.63 -3.23 3.83
C ALA A 109 4.23 -4.58 4.25
N PRO A 110 3.67 -5.72 3.79
CA PRO A 110 4.25 -7.01 4.10
C PRO A 110 5.59 -7.18 3.38
N THR A 111 6.46 -8.05 3.89
CA THR A 111 7.75 -8.34 3.23
C THR A 111 7.61 -9.16 1.95
N TRP A 112 6.44 -9.77 1.75
CA TRP A 112 6.11 -10.71 0.68
C TRP A 112 5.24 -10.11 -0.43
N GLY A 113 4.90 -8.82 -0.34
CA GLY A 113 4.02 -8.17 -1.29
C GLY A 113 3.65 -6.74 -0.90
N ASP A 114 2.64 -6.21 -1.59
CA ASP A 114 2.09 -4.88 -1.38
C ASP A 114 0.60 -4.92 -1.05
N ILE A 115 0.13 -3.88 -0.37
CA ILE A 115 -1.30 -3.61 -0.20
C ILE A 115 -1.63 -2.35 -0.98
N LYS A 116 -2.31 -2.52 -2.10
CA LYS A 116 -2.63 -1.44 -3.03
C LYS A 116 -4.07 -0.99 -2.79
N ARG A 117 -4.26 0.32 -2.64
CA ARG A 117 -5.55 0.95 -2.38
C ARG A 117 -5.55 2.43 -2.75
N GLY A 118 -6.73 3.00 -2.88
CA GLY A 118 -6.93 4.45 -3.03
C GLY A 118 -7.09 4.90 -4.47
N ALA A 119 -7.67 6.09 -4.63
CA ALA A 119 -8.07 6.66 -5.91
C ALA A 119 -6.94 6.75 -6.95
N ASN A 120 -5.70 6.96 -6.48
CA ASN A 120 -4.53 7.15 -7.33
C ASN A 120 -3.75 5.85 -7.59
N SER A 121 -4.30 4.70 -7.22
CA SER A 121 -3.68 3.39 -7.41
C SER A 121 -4.47 2.54 -8.40
N TYR A 122 -3.73 1.69 -9.13
CA TYR A 122 -4.30 0.69 -10.00
C TYR A 122 -3.46 -0.59 -10.01
N VAL A 123 -4.09 -1.70 -10.36
CA VAL A 123 -3.43 -2.97 -10.73
C VAL A 123 -3.79 -3.35 -12.14
N VAL A 124 -2.96 -4.16 -12.80
CA VAL A 124 -3.36 -4.75 -14.09
C VAL A 124 -4.50 -5.75 -13.83
N GLY A 125 -5.55 -5.66 -14.65
CA GLY A 125 -6.76 -6.44 -14.52
C GLY A 125 -6.67 -7.84 -15.15
N PRO A 126 -7.49 -8.80 -14.67
CA PRO A 126 -7.55 -10.15 -15.23
C PRO A 126 -7.97 -10.16 -16.71
N GLY A 127 -7.48 -11.13 -17.48
CA GLY A 127 -7.65 -11.18 -18.93
C GLY A 127 -6.58 -10.40 -19.71
N SER A 128 -5.81 -9.55 -19.01
CA SER A 128 -4.58 -8.97 -19.57
C SER A 128 -3.48 -10.04 -19.72
N PRO A 129 -2.47 -9.85 -20.59
CA PRO A 129 -1.38 -10.81 -20.75
C PRO A 129 -0.69 -11.19 -19.44
N GLY A 130 -0.74 -12.48 -19.08
CA GLY A 130 -0.16 -13.00 -17.83
C GLY A 130 -1.01 -12.81 -16.58
N TYR A 131 -2.26 -12.31 -16.70
CA TYR A 131 -3.19 -12.11 -15.60
C TYR A 131 -4.42 -13.02 -15.74
N THR A 132 -4.42 -14.16 -15.07
CA THR A 132 -5.48 -15.19 -15.22
C THR A 132 -6.29 -15.33 -13.94
N ILE A 133 -7.62 -15.40 -14.05
CA ILE A 133 -8.50 -15.67 -12.89
C ILE A 133 -8.25 -17.10 -12.39
N LEU A 134 -8.01 -17.25 -11.09
CA LEU A 134 -7.89 -18.55 -10.42
C LEU A 134 -9.11 -18.85 -9.55
N ASN A 135 -9.70 -17.83 -8.95
CA ASN A 135 -10.95 -17.95 -8.20
C ASN A 135 -11.88 -16.83 -8.62
N ASP A 136 -13.05 -17.20 -9.13
CA ASP A 136 -14.09 -16.28 -9.63
C ASP A 136 -15.19 -16.08 -8.58
N ALA A 137 -14.78 -15.77 -7.35
CA ALA A 137 -15.68 -15.55 -6.23
C ALA A 137 -16.08 -14.07 -6.10
N PRO A 138 -17.21 -13.75 -5.46
CA PRO A 138 -17.56 -12.38 -5.11
C PRO A 138 -16.47 -11.69 -4.28
N LEU A 139 -16.39 -10.36 -4.36
CA LEU A 139 -15.44 -9.61 -3.54
C LEU A 139 -15.81 -9.73 -2.06
N LEU A 140 -14.88 -10.24 -1.25
CA LEU A 140 -15.03 -10.19 0.20
C LEU A 140 -14.86 -8.75 0.71
N PRO A 141 -15.64 -8.32 1.72
CA PRO A 141 -15.41 -7.03 2.33
C PRO A 141 -14.04 -6.98 3.03
N SER A 142 -13.23 -5.97 2.73
CA SER A 142 -11.88 -5.77 3.28
C SER A 142 -11.85 -5.57 4.80
N TYR A 143 -12.98 -5.25 5.41
CA TYR A 143 -13.13 -5.12 6.87
C TYR A 143 -13.63 -6.40 7.54
N ALA A 144 -14.18 -7.36 6.78
CA ALA A 144 -14.84 -8.57 7.31
C ALA A 144 -13.89 -9.76 7.47
N THR A 145 -12.69 -9.71 6.89
CA THR A 145 -11.75 -10.82 6.93
C THR A 145 -10.78 -10.68 8.11
N GLU A 146 -11.13 -11.27 9.26
CA GLU A 146 -10.17 -11.51 10.35
C GLU A 146 -8.85 -12.14 9.85
N PRO A 147 -8.85 -13.07 8.87
CA PRO A 147 -7.61 -13.55 8.25
C PRO A 147 -6.75 -12.43 7.66
N LEU A 148 -7.36 -11.47 6.95
CA LEU A 148 -6.65 -10.33 6.38
C LEU A 148 -6.13 -9.41 7.50
N ARG A 149 -6.91 -9.15 8.54
CA ARG A 149 -6.45 -8.38 9.71
C ARG A 149 -5.28 -9.06 10.43
N MET A 150 -5.32 -10.38 10.59
CA MET A 150 -4.26 -11.15 11.22
C MET A 150 -2.98 -11.16 10.39
N MET A 151 -3.10 -11.30 9.06
CA MET A 151 -1.95 -11.23 8.14
C MET A 151 -1.30 -9.85 8.10
N LEU A 152 -2.10 -8.79 8.23
CA LEU A 152 -1.65 -7.41 8.08
C LEU A 152 -1.35 -6.73 9.42
N ARG A 153 -1.55 -7.43 10.54
CA ARG A 153 -1.14 -6.98 11.87
C ARG A 153 0.37 -7.01 11.94
N ARG A 154 0.97 -5.85 12.25
CA ARG A 154 2.33 -5.79 12.77
C ARG A 154 2.38 -6.74 13.99
N PRO A 155 3.40 -7.60 14.15
CA PRO A 155 3.74 -8.05 15.49
C PRO A 155 3.89 -6.77 16.31
N LYS A 156 3.05 -6.61 17.33
CA LYS A 156 3.41 -5.68 18.40
C LYS A 156 4.78 -6.17 18.81
N ALA A 157 5.85 -5.40 18.55
CA ALA A 157 7.13 -5.72 19.15
C ALA A 157 6.80 -6.02 20.60
N SER A 158 7.06 -7.25 21.04
CA SER A 158 6.93 -7.57 22.44
C SER A 158 7.70 -6.45 23.13
N ALA A 159 7.04 -5.79 24.08
CA ALA A 159 7.71 -4.86 24.96
C ALA A 159 8.61 -5.65 25.93
N GLU A 160 9.38 -6.59 25.40
CA GLU A 160 10.56 -7.12 26.04
C GLU A 160 11.68 -6.16 25.65
N SER A 161 12.09 -5.43 26.67
CA SER A 161 13.14 -4.44 26.70
C SER A 161 14.46 -5.03 26.24
N ASP A 162 14.73 -4.99 24.93
CA ASP A 162 16.10 -4.98 24.47
C ASP A 162 16.71 -3.59 24.74
N PRO A 163 17.92 -3.52 25.34
CA PRO A 163 18.63 -2.26 25.53
C PRO A 163 18.73 -1.53 24.20
N VAL A 164 18.39 -0.25 24.22
CA VAL A 164 18.33 0.64 23.06
C VAL A 164 19.62 0.52 22.23
N GLY A 165 19.53 -0.20 21.11
CA GLY A 165 20.58 -0.20 20.10
C GLY A 165 20.72 1.20 19.49
N ASN A 166 21.96 1.70 19.45
CA ASN A 166 22.34 3.08 19.10
C ASN A 166 21.83 3.64 17.75
N GLY A 167 21.22 2.82 16.89
CA GLY A 167 20.77 3.22 15.54
C GLY A 167 19.35 3.81 15.42
N ASN A 168 18.45 3.60 16.40
CA ASN A 168 17.01 3.89 16.23
C ASN A 168 16.50 5.13 17.01
N ARG A 169 17.42 6.00 17.48
CA ARG A 169 17.08 7.15 18.35
C ARG A 169 16.31 8.24 17.60
N ASN A 170 16.82 8.63 16.43
CA ASN A 170 16.19 9.63 15.57
C ASN A 170 14.79 9.21 15.14
N ASP A 171 14.60 7.93 14.82
CA ASP A 171 13.30 7.39 14.40
C ASP A 171 12.28 7.39 15.54
N LYS A 172 12.72 7.13 16.79
CA LYS A 172 11.86 7.23 17.98
C LYS A 172 11.40 8.66 18.23
N LEU A 173 12.31 9.63 18.23
CA LEU A 173 11.95 11.04 18.45
C LEU A 173 11.09 11.59 17.30
N ALA A 174 11.39 11.22 16.04
CA ALA A 174 10.58 11.61 14.89
C ALA A 174 9.17 11.01 14.95
N SER A 175 9.04 9.75 15.37
CA SER A 175 7.74 9.09 15.56
C SER A 175 6.93 9.74 16.68
N LEU A 176 7.57 10.07 17.80
CA LEU A 176 6.94 10.78 18.91
C LEU A 176 6.49 12.18 18.50
N ALA A 177 7.33 12.93 17.79
CA ALA A 177 7.00 14.26 17.25
C ALA A 177 5.80 14.21 16.30
N GLY A 178 5.78 13.25 15.36
CA GLY A 178 4.67 13.07 14.43
C GLY A 178 3.36 12.70 15.15
N TYR A 179 3.44 11.85 16.18
CA TYR A 179 2.30 11.52 17.02
C TYR A 179 1.73 12.76 17.73
N MET A 180 2.57 13.61 18.32
CA MET A 180 2.14 14.82 19.03
C MET A 180 1.52 15.85 18.06
N LYS A 181 2.13 16.10 16.89
CA LYS A 181 1.56 16.99 15.85
C LYS A 181 0.18 16.50 15.41
N SER A 182 0.01 15.20 15.17
CA SER A 182 -1.28 14.61 14.76
C SER A 182 -2.40 14.78 15.80
N ARG A 183 -2.03 15.01 17.07
CA ARG A 183 -2.96 15.27 18.19
C ARG A 183 -3.16 16.76 18.46
N GLY A 184 -2.66 17.64 17.59
CA GLY A 184 -2.82 19.09 17.68
C GLY A 184 -1.91 19.76 18.73
N TRP A 185 -0.83 19.10 19.13
CA TRP A 185 0.12 19.71 20.07
C TRP A 185 0.95 20.76 19.36
N GLY A 186 1.17 21.90 20.02
CA GLY A 186 2.01 22.97 19.50
C GLY A 186 3.49 22.58 19.44
N GLU A 187 4.25 23.27 18.59
CA GLU A 187 5.68 23.04 18.38
C GLU A 187 6.50 23.17 19.67
N ALA A 188 6.19 24.16 20.52
CA ALA A 188 6.86 24.37 21.81
C ALA A 188 6.64 23.21 22.79
N SER A 189 5.40 22.72 22.90
CA SER A 189 5.06 21.57 23.75
C SER A 189 5.68 20.28 23.25
N THR A 190 5.78 20.12 21.93
CA THR A 190 6.45 18.97 21.29
C THR A 190 7.96 19.01 21.57
N ASN A 191 8.61 20.17 21.40
CA ASN A 191 10.02 20.36 21.74
C ASN A 191 10.34 20.02 23.20
N ALA A 192 9.52 20.49 24.15
CA ALA A 192 9.70 20.20 25.57
C ALA A 192 9.62 18.70 25.88
N ALA A 193 8.65 18.00 25.27
CA ALA A 193 8.46 16.58 25.46
C ALA A 193 9.60 15.74 24.84
N LEU A 194 10.10 16.13 23.66
CA LEU A 194 11.22 15.44 23.03
C LEU A 194 12.53 15.61 23.82
N ARG A 195 12.76 16.79 24.43
CA ARG A 195 13.91 17.00 25.32
C ARG A 195 13.87 16.09 26.53
N ALA A 196 12.69 15.96 27.15
CA ALA A 196 12.49 15.04 28.27
C ALA A 196 12.74 13.59 27.85
N ALA A 197 12.16 13.15 26.73
CA ALA A 197 12.35 11.80 26.21
C ALA A 197 13.80 11.51 25.78
N ASN A 198 14.53 12.52 25.26
CA ASN A 198 15.92 12.39 24.87
C ASN A 198 16.86 12.26 26.09
N ALA A 199 16.55 12.94 27.19
CA ALA A 199 17.32 12.85 28.43
C ALA A 199 17.25 11.46 29.10
N GLU A 200 16.20 10.69 28.81
CA GLU A 200 16.03 9.31 29.27
C GLU A 200 16.76 8.28 28.39
N LEU A 201 17.35 8.70 27.26
CA LEU A 201 18.13 7.81 26.41
C LEU A 201 19.50 7.55 27.02
N ALA A 202 20.00 6.32 26.86
CA ALA A 202 21.34 5.94 27.31
C ALA A 202 22.46 6.74 26.61
N ASP A 203 22.21 7.26 25.41
CA ASP A 203 23.08 8.17 24.66
C ASP A 203 22.23 9.29 24.02
N PRO A 204 21.96 10.39 24.77
CA PRO A 204 21.13 11.51 24.33
C PRO A 204 21.67 12.20 23.07
N LEU A 205 20.77 12.58 22.16
CA LEU A 205 21.12 13.39 20.98
C LEU A 205 21.48 14.82 21.39
N ALA A 206 22.30 15.48 20.57
CA ALA A 206 22.63 16.87 20.79
C ALA A 206 21.37 17.75 20.62
N GLU A 207 21.30 18.84 21.37
CA GLU A 207 20.13 19.74 21.37
C GLU A 207 19.77 20.27 19.97
N ARG A 208 20.79 20.46 19.12
CA ARG A 208 20.61 20.89 17.73
C ARG A 208 19.90 19.83 16.88
N GLU A 209 20.10 18.55 17.17
CA GLU A 209 19.50 17.44 16.44
C GLU A 209 18.01 17.24 16.81
N ILE A 210 17.64 17.50 18.06
CA ILE A 210 16.25 17.52 18.52
C ILE A 210 15.46 18.59 17.76
N GLY A 211 16.00 19.83 17.72
CA GLY A 211 15.38 20.92 16.97
C GLY A 211 15.25 20.61 15.47
N SER A 212 16.26 19.97 14.88
CA SER A 212 16.19 19.54 13.47
C SER A 212 15.12 18.48 13.20
N THR A 213 14.84 17.61 14.18
CA THR A 213 13.82 16.57 14.08
C THR A 213 12.42 17.16 14.11
N VAL A 214 12.17 18.12 15.00
CA VAL A 214 10.89 18.84 15.06
C VAL A 214 10.64 19.63 13.78
N ALA A 215 11.63 20.38 13.30
CA ALA A 215 11.51 21.17 12.08
C ALA A 215 11.16 20.29 10.86
N LYS A 216 11.85 19.15 10.68
CA LYS A 216 11.57 18.19 9.59
C LYS A 216 10.17 17.59 9.67
N VAL A 217 9.66 17.32 10.88
CA VAL A 217 8.30 16.82 11.07
C VAL A 217 7.28 17.92 10.79
N TRP A 218 7.58 19.18 11.10
CA TRP A 218 6.67 20.27 10.79
C TRP A 218 6.58 20.54 9.29
N GLU A 219 7.72 20.64 8.60
CA GLU A 219 7.82 20.85 7.14
C GLU A 219 7.12 19.76 6.32
N ARG A 220 7.06 18.52 6.82
CA ARG A 220 6.40 17.40 6.13
C ARG A 220 4.87 17.45 6.21
N TYR A 221 4.30 18.19 7.16
CA TYR A 221 2.87 18.18 7.47
C TYR A 221 2.21 19.57 7.32
N ASP A 222 2.95 20.56 6.82
CA ASP A 222 2.44 21.86 6.37
C ASP A 222 2.32 21.85 4.83
#